data_AF-A0AA41MZM3-F1
#
_entry.id   AF-A0AA41MZM3-F1
#
_cell.length_a   1.000
_cell.length_b   1.000
_cell.length_c   1.000
_cell.angle_alpha   90.00
_cell.angle_beta   90.00
_cell.angle_gamma   90.00
#
_symmetry.space_group_name_H-M   'P 1'
#
loop_
_entity.id
_entity.type
_entity.pdbx_description
1 polymer ?
#
loop_
_entity_poly.entity_id
_entity_poly.type
_entity_poly.pdbx_seq_one_letter_code
_entity_poly.pdbx_strand_id
1 'polypeptide(L)'
;MCSVLMPRAPLRRVAVTGGTHGNELSGVYLVRHWLQDPSELQRPSFSTTPVLANPAAAAACRRYVDCDLNRAFTCTLLLSRATPDDPYEVTRARELDQLLGPKASGSDQAFDFVLDLHNTTANMGTCLIVNGSHNIFAMHLSHHLKLQFPEVPCRVFLHQPLQSAAPESNTLDSVAKNGMTVELGPQPQGVLRADVFSRMRALVASALDFMELFNQGTAFPAFEMEVYRNLGSEDFPRTEDGDLAGIVHPQLQASVADYEPLQPGAPIFQKFSGEDVRYEGHATVYPIFINEAAYYEKHVAFLRTEKLVISVPPLPALPPPLRVSNPSGTTGPVFPSEQGS
;
A
#
# COMPACT_ATOMS: atom_id res chain seq x y z
N MET A 1 21.07 7.90 4.95
CA MET A 1 19.93 8.84 4.79
C MET A 1 18.93 8.15 3.88
N CYS A 2 17.74 7.78 4.36
CA CYS A 2 16.68 7.30 3.46
C CYS A 2 16.29 8.48 2.55
N SER A 3 16.34 8.29 1.23
CA SER A 3 15.86 9.28 0.28
C SER A 3 14.38 9.54 0.53
N VAL A 4 14.01 10.80 0.76
CA VAL A 4 12.61 11.22 0.89
C VAL A 4 11.89 10.91 -0.43
N LEU A 5 10.84 10.10 -0.36
CA LEU A 5 10.02 9.73 -1.50
C LEU A 5 8.91 10.78 -1.67
N MET A 6 9.14 11.69 -2.61
CA MET A 6 8.24 12.79 -2.94
C MET A 6 8.30 13.05 -4.45
N PRO A 7 7.19 12.95 -5.19
CA PRO A 7 7.15 13.34 -6.60
C PRO A 7 7.55 14.80 -6.77
N ARG A 8 8.47 15.06 -7.70
CA ARG A 8 8.90 16.42 -8.09
C ARG A 8 8.27 16.90 -9.40
N ALA A 9 7.42 16.06 -9.98
CA ALA A 9 6.72 16.28 -11.24
C ALA A 9 5.27 15.75 -11.10
N PRO A 10 4.34 16.17 -11.97
CA PRO A 10 2.99 15.61 -11.99
C PRO A 10 3.03 14.09 -12.18
N LEU A 11 2.14 13.39 -11.50
CA LEU A 11 1.87 11.97 -11.77
C LEU A 11 1.26 11.86 -13.16
N ARG A 12 1.71 10.91 -13.97
CA ARG A 12 1.14 10.62 -15.30
C ARG A 12 0.61 9.21 -15.40
N ARG A 13 1.28 8.27 -14.72
CA ARG A 13 0.97 6.84 -14.77
C ARG A 13 0.66 6.34 -13.37
N VAL A 14 -0.61 6.09 -13.10
CA VAL A 14 -1.11 5.54 -11.85
C VAL A 14 -1.69 4.16 -12.11
N ALA A 15 -1.48 3.22 -11.20
CA ALA A 15 -2.11 1.91 -11.25
C ALA A 15 -2.94 1.67 -10.00
N VAL A 16 -4.09 1.02 -10.17
CA VAL A 16 -4.89 0.46 -9.08
C VAL A 16 -4.88 -1.04 -9.23
N THR A 17 -4.24 -1.73 -8.30
CA THR A 17 -4.07 -3.18 -8.34
C THR A 17 -5.02 -3.83 -7.34
N GLY A 18 -5.60 -4.95 -7.75
CA GLY A 18 -6.53 -5.72 -6.93
C GLY A 18 -6.37 -7.19 -7.24
N GLY A 19 -6.72 -8.03 -6.27
CA GLY A 19 -6.48 -9.47 -6.39
C GLY A 19 -4.99 -9.83 -6.39
N THR A 20 -4.16 -9.07 -5.68
CA THR A 20 -2.79 -9.49 -5.34
C THR A 20 -2.84 -10.81 -4.57
N HIS A 21 -3.82 -10.91 -3.67
CA HIS A 21 -4.32 -12.17 -3.16
C HIS A 21 -5.69 -12.48 -3.77
N GLY A 22 -5.83 -13.63 -4.40
CA GLY A 22 -6.99 -13.95 -5.25
C GLY A 22 -8.32 -14.20 -4.51
N ASN A 23 -8.29 -14.34 -3.18
CA ASN A 23 -9.46 -14.55 -2.34
C ASN A 23 -9.90 -13.28 -1.57
N GLU A 24 -9.26 -12.14 -1.79
CA GLU A 24 -9.61 -10.84 -1.21
C GLU A 24 -10.54 -10.07 -2.18
N LEU A 25 -11.84 -10.34 -2.05
CA LEU A 25 -12.77 -10.11 -3.17
C LEU A 25 -13.06 -8.65 -3.50
N SER A 26 -12.88 -7.69 -2.58
CA SER A 26 -13.20 -6.28 -2.88
C SER A 26 -12.31 -5.74 -4.00
N GLY A 27 -10.99 -5.93 -3.87
CA GLY A 27 -10.02 -5.52 -4.88
C GLY A 27 -10.19 -6.29 -6.20
N VAL A 28 -10.45 -7.60 -6.12
CA VAL A 28 -10.68 -8.45 -7.30
C VAL A 28 -11.85 -7.92 -8.14
N TYR A 29 -13.01 -7.67 -7.51
CA TYR A 29 -14.21 -7.27 -8.25
C TYR A 29 -14.21 -5.80 -8.65
N LEU A 30 -13.58 -4.90 -7.88
CA LEU A 30 -13.40 -3.51 -8.30
C LEU A 30 -12.55 -3.41 -9.57
N VAL A 31 -11.42 -4.11 -9.60
CA VAL A 31 -10.56 -4.14 -10.79
C VAL A 31 -11.27 -4.80 -11.97
N ARG A 32 -11.97 -5.93 -11.77
CA ARG A 32 -12.75 -6.54 -12.86
C ARG A 32 -13.80 -5.59 -13.42
N HIS A 33 -14.47 -4.81 -12.56
CA HIS A 33 -15.41 -3.79 -12.97
C HIS A 33 -14.72 -2.70 -13.80
N TRP A 34 -13.61 -2.14 -13.30
CA TRP A 34 -12.89 -1.06 -14.00
C TRP A 34 -12.15 -1.49 -15.27
N LEU A 35 -11.84 -2.79 -15.42
CA LEU A 35 -11.35 -3.35 -16.68
C LEU A 35 -12.42 -3.37 -17.77
N GLN A 36 -13.71 -3.44 -17.40
CA GLN A 36 -14.83 -3.33 -18.34
C GLN A 36 -15.24 -1.88 -18.59
N ASP A 37 -15.26 -1.06 -17.53
CA ASP A 37 -15.57 0.36 -17.59
C ASP A 37 -14.59 1.17 -16.72
N PRO A 38 -13.56 1.79 -17.32
CA PRO A 38 -12.55 2.54 -16.59
C PRO A 38 -13.00 3.97 -16.23
N SER A 39 -14.25 4.37 -16.52
CA SER A 39 -14.72 5.76 -16.39
C SER A 39 -14.48 6.36 -14.99
N GLU A 40 -14.69 5.58 -13.94
CA GLU A 40 -14.49 6.01 -12.55
C GLU A 40 -13.05 6.32 -12.17
N LEU A 41 -12.10 5.73 -12.90
CA LEU A 41 -10.67 5.90 -12.66
C LEU A 41 -10.09 7.11 -13.40
N GLN A 42 -10.87 7.76 -14.28
CA GLN A 42 -10.39 8.87 -15.10
C GLN A 42 -10.26 10.16 -14.27
N ARG A 43 -9.12 10.83 -14.42
CA ARG A 43 -8.91 12.21 -13.96
C ARG A 43 -8.26 13.01 -15.09
N PRO A 44 -8.44 14.34 -15.15
CA PRO A 44 -7.95 15.14 -16.27
C PRO A 44 -6.44 15.07 -16.52
N SER A 45 -5.62 14.97 -15.47
CA SER A 45 -4.18 15.19 -15.59
C SER A 45 -3.31 13.93 -15.73
N PHE A 46 -3.87 12.75 -15.48
CA PHE A 46 -3.15 11.47 -15.48
C PHE A 46 -4.02 10.29 -15.93
N SER A 47 -3.38 9.17 -16.27
CA SER A 47 -4.06 7.93 -16.63
C SER A 47 -3.93 6.90 -15.53
N THR A 48 -5.05 6.27 -15.19
CA THR A 48 -5.12 5.19 -14.19
C THR A 48 -5.33 3.85 -14.89
N THR A 49 -4.47 2.88 -14.61
CA THR A 49 -4.58 1.51 -15.15
C THR A 49 -5.07 0.55 -14.07
N PRO A 50 -6.27 -0.04 -14.18
CA PRO A 50 -6.68 -1.13 -13.30
C PRO A 50 -5.94 -2.41 -13.66
N VAL A 51 -5.43 -3.14 -12.67
CA VAL A 51 -4.65 -4.37 -12.90
C VAL A 51 -5.09 -5.49 -11.97
N LEU A 52 -5.48 -6.63 -12.55
CA LEU A 52 -5.71 -7.86 -11.79
C LEU A 52 -4.36 -8.51 -11.52
N ALA A 53 -3.88 -8.39 -10.29
CA ALA A 53 -2.49 -8.68 -9.95
C ALA A 53 -2.19 -10.19 -9.99
N ASN A 54 -3.06 -11.06 -9.46
CA ASN A 54 -2.92 -12.51 -9.54
C ASN A 54 -4.13 -13.18 -10.23
N PRO A 55 -4.17 -13.23 -11.57
CA PRO A 55 -5.31 -13.80 -12.30
C PRO A 55 -5.59 -15.27 -11.97
N ALA A 56 -4.55 -16.11 -11.81
CA ALA A 56 -4.74 -17.54 -11.55
C ALA A 56 -5.29 -17.79 -10.14
N ALA A 57 -4.74 -17.13 -9.11
CA ALA A 57 -5.28 -17.24 -7.76
C ALA A 57 -6.69 -16.66 -7.66
N ALA A 58 -6.98 -15.55 -8.35
CA ALA A 58 -8.31 -14.95 -8.39
C ALA A 58 -9.35 -15.79 -9.14
N ALA A 59 -8.93 -16.57 -10.14
CA ALA A 59 -9.80 -17.55 -10.80
C ALA A 59 -10.10 -18.73 -9.89
N ALA A 60 -9.13 -19.16 -9.07
CA ALA A 60 -9.28 -20.24 -8.10
C ALA A 60 -9.91 -19.81 -6.76
N CYS A 61 -10.14 -18.51 -6.56
CA CYS A 61 -10.52 -17.92 -5.26
C CYS A 61 -9.61 -18.39 -4.11
N ARG A 62 -8.30 -18.36 -4.35
CA ARG A 62 -7.24 -18.69 -3.38
C ARG A 62 -6.35 -17.48 -3.14
N ARG A 63 -5.63 -17.46 -2.02
CA ARG A 63 -4.66 -16.40 -1.72
C ARG A 63 -3.59 -16.34 -2.81
N TYR A 64 -2.96 -17.46 -3.11
CA TYR A 64 -1.96 -17.64 -4.15
C TYR A 64 -2.03 -19.08 -4.73
N VAL A 65 -1.26 -19.35 -5.78
CA VAL A 65 -1.09 -20.66 -6.42
C VAL A 65 0.07 -21.41 -5.77
N ASP A 66 1.30 -20.89 -5.87
CA ASP A 66 2.52 -21.56 -5.40
C ASP A 66 3.16 -20.85 -4.19
N CYS A 67 3.25 -19.51 -4.23
CA CYS A 67 3.76 -18.72 -3.12
C CYS A 67 3.10 -17.34 -3.02
N ASP A 68 3.29 -16.63 -1.90
CA ASP A 68 2.65 -15.33 -1.68
C ASP A 68 3.20 -14.25 -2.64
N LEU A 69 2.37 -13.78 -3.58
CA LEU A 69 2.74 -12.76 -4.57
C LEU A 69 3.25 -11.49 -3.90
N ASN A 70 2.67 -11.09 -2.76
CA ASN A 70 3.07 -9.87 -2.06
C ASN A 70 4.35 -10.03 -1.24
N ARG A 71 5.13 -11.10 -1.49
CA ARG A 71 6.50 -11.32 -1.00
C ARG A 71 7.50 -11.54 -2.15
N ALA A 72 7.04 -11.51 -3.39
CA ALA A 72 7.83 -11.89 -4.57
C ALA A 72 8.55 -10.73 -5.27
N PHE A 73 8.46 -9.50 -4.74
CA PHE A 73 8.96 -8.28 -5.42
C PHE A 73 10.34 -7.80 -4.94
N THR A 74 11.19 -8.67 -4.41
CA THR A 74 12.60 -8.29 -4.14
C THR A 74 13.38 -8.18 -5.46
N CYS A 75 14.36 -7.29 -5.53
CA CYS A 75 15.24 -7.11 -6.70
C CYS A 75 15.92 -8.44 -7.06
N THR A 76 16.29 -9.24 -6.06
CA THR A 76 16.85 -10.58 -6.26
C THR A 76 15.90 -11.46 -7.09
N LEU A 77 14.62 -11.53 -6.73
CA LEU A 77 13.64 -12.34 -7.46
C LEU A 77 13.35 -11.75 -8.84
N LEU A 78 13.17 -10.44 -8.92
CA LEU A 78 12.84 -9.74 -10.18
C LEU A 78 13.97 -9.83 -11.23
N LEU A 79 15.23 -9.75 -10.80
CA LEU A 79 16.41 -9.82 -11.68
C LEU A 79 16.92 -11.24 -11.91
N SER A 80 16.42 -12.23 -11.17
CA SER A 80 16.81 -13.63 -11.36
C SER A 80 16.43 -14.14 -12.75
N ARG A 81 17.28 -14.99 -13.34
CA ARG A 81 17.01 -15.60 -14.64
C ARG A 81 15.81 -16.53 -14.53
N ALA A 82 14.81 -16.31 -15.38
CA ALA A 82 13.61 -17.14 -15.40
C ALA A 82 13.94 -18.61 -15.67
N THR A 83 13.30 -19.50 -14.91
CA THR A 83 13.38 -20.96 -15.08
C THR A 83 11.98 -21.57 -15.20
N PRO A 84 11.81 -22.73 -15.88
CA PRO A 84 10.51 -23.40 -15.97
C PRO A 84 9.94 -23.87 -14.64
N ASP A 85 10.79 -24.05 -13.63
CA ASP A 85 10.41 -24.51 -12.28
C ASP A 85 10.15 -23.35 -11.31
N ASP A 86 10.19 -22.10 -11.78
CA ASP A 86 9.88 -20.94 -10.94
C ASP A 86 8.42 -21.02 -10.46
N PRO A 87 8.15 -20.68 -9.18
CA PRO A 87 6.77 -20.53 -8.71
C PRO A 87 5.99 -19.56 -9.59
N TYR A 88 4.71 -19.86 -9.83
CA TYR A 88 3.84 -19.04 -10.65
C TYR A 88 3.89 -17.55 -10.24
N GLU A 89 3.81 -17.26 -8.94
CA GLU A 89 3.88 -15.87 -8.45
C GLU A 89 5.22 -15.18 -8.68
N VAL A 90 6.34 -15.90 -8.77
CA VAL A 90 7.65 -15.30 -9.12
C VAL A 90 7.66 -14.89 -10.59
N THR A 91 7.14 -15.73 -11.49
CA THR A 91 6.96 -15.35 -12.90
C THR A 91 5.99 -14.18 -13.02
N ARG A 92 4.86 -14.22 -12.30
CA ARG A 92 3.87 -13.14 -12.30
C ARG A 92 4.43 -11.83 -11.75
N ALA A 93 5.28 -11.85 -10.73
CA ALA A 93 5.96 -10.68 -10.21
C ALA A 93 6.86 -10.02 -11.26
N ARG A 94 7.58 -10.81 -12.08
CA ARG A 94 8.39 -10.27 -13.19
C ARG A 94 7.52 -9.63 -14.29
N GLU A 95 6.37 -10.22 -14.62
CA GLU A 95 5.42 -9.60 -15.56
C GLU A 95 4.88 -8.26 -15.04
N LEU A 96 4.54 -8.19 -13.76
CA LEU A 96 4.07 -6.97 -13.12
C LEU A 96 5.17 -5.92 -13.01
N ASP A 97 6.42 -6.31 -12.74
CA ASP A 97 7.56 -5.38 -12.76
C ASP A 97 7.87 -4.85 -14.17
N GLN A 98 7.70 -5.67 -15.21
CA GLN A 98 7.79 -5.21 -16.60
C GLN A 98 6.67 -4.22 -16.96
N LEU A 99 5.46 -4.42 -16.42
CA LEU A 99 4.31 -3.57 -16.68
C LEU A 99 4.36 -2.25 -15.89
N LEU A 100 4.64 -2.34 -14.59
CA LEU A 100 4.47 -1.27 -13.61
C LEU A 100 5.80 -0.66 -13.16
N GLY A 101 6.88 -1.42 -13.21
CA GLY A 101 8.24 -0.97 -12.92
C GLY A 101 8.98 -0.53 -14.18
N PRO A 102 10.27 -0.84 -14.35
CA PRO A 102 11.07 -1.76 -13.52
C PRO A 102 11.59 -1.14 -12.21
N LYS A 103 11.41 -1.86 -11.10
CA LYS A 103 11.83 -1.46 -9.75
C LYS A 103 13.33 -1.27 -9.62
N ALA A 104 14.09 -2.27 -10.07
CA ALA A 104 15.52 -2.39 -9.78
C ALA A 104 16.39 -1.32 -10.47
N SER A 105 15.91 -0.71 -11.54
CA SER A 105 16.68 0.27 -12.32
C SER A 105 16.37 1.72 -11.97
N GLY A 106 15.40 1.98 -11.08
CA GLY A 106 14.96 3.34 -10.75
C GLY A 106 14.54 4.15 -11.99
N SER A 107 14.08 3.45 -13.03
CA SER A 107 13.81 4.01 -14.35
C SER A 107 12.65 5.02 -14.31
N ASP A 108 12.74 6.06 -15.13
CA ASP A 108 11.62 6.97 -15.37
C ASP A 108 10.39 6.25 -15.98
N GLN A 109 10.58 5.02 -16.48
CA GLN A 109 9.53 4.15 -16.99
C GLN A 109 8.67 3.49 -15.91
N ALA A 110 9.09 3.48 -14.64
CA ALA A 110 8.21 3.01 -13.57
C ALA A 110 6.97 3.89 -13.46
N PHE A 111 5.84 3.27 -13.11
CA PHE A 111 4.62 4.00 -12.75
C PHE A 111 4.94 4.96 -11.60
N ASP A 112 4.24 6.09 -11.59
CA ASP A 112 4.49 7.13 -10.61
C ASP A 112 3.85 6.78 -9.26
N PHE A 113 2.74 6.05 -9.29
CA PHE A 113 2.05 5.55 -8.10
C PHE A 113 1.32 4.22 -8.34
N VAL A 114 1.43 3.28 -7.40
CA VAL A 114 0.58 2.07 -7.31
C VAL A 114 -0.24 2.10 -6.03
N LEU A 115 -1.56 1.96 -6.18
CA LEU A 115 -2.50 1.78 -5.07
C LEU A 115 -2.96 0.32 -5.05
N ASP A 116 -2.50 -0.46 -4.07
CA ASP A 116 -2.79 -1.89 -3.98
C ASP A 116 -3.93 -2.18 -2.98
N LEU A 117 -4.93 -2.97 -3.40
CA LEU A 117 -6.18 -3.17 -2.67
C LEU A 117 -6.19 -4.55 -1.98
N HIS A 118 -6.32 -4.55 -0.65
CA HIS A 118 -6.31 -5.75 0.18
C HIS A 118 -7.55 -5.85 1.07
N ASN A 119 -7.87 -7.08 1.47
CA ASN A 119 -8.82 -7.36 2.52
C ASN A 119 -8.22 -8.25 3.60
N THR A 120 -8.64 -8.04 4.84
CA THR A 120 -8.22 -8.84 5.99
C THR A 120 -9.42 -9.40 6.75
N THR A 121 -9.27 -10.59 7.33
CA THR A 121 -10.25 -11.16 8.26
C THR A 121 -10.20 -10.49 9.63
N ALA A 122 -9.12 -9.77 9.95
CA ALA A 122 -8.96 -9.02 11.18
C ALA A 122 -9.86 -7.76 11.21
N ASN A 123 -10.20 -7.29 12.42
CA ASN A 123 -11.15 -6.20 12.62
C ASN A 123 -10.48 -4.82 12.50
N MET A 124 -9.75 -4.59 11.42
CA MET A 124 -8.91 -3.40 11.26
C MET A 124 -9.70 -2.13 10.88
N GLY A 125 -10.90 -2.26 10.35
CA GLY A 125 -11.57 -1.15 9.69
C GLY A 125 -10.80 -0.73 8.44
N THR A 126 -10.64 0.59 8.22
CA THR A 126 -9.76 1.09 7.14
C THR A 126 -8.36 1.32 7.67
N CYS A 127 -7.41 0.62 7.06
CA CYS A 127 -6.00 0.76 7.30
C CYS A 127 -5.29 1.17 6.00
N LEU A 128 -4.45 2.19 6.10
CA LEU A 128 -3.58 2.66 5.03
C LEU A 128 -2.16 2.22 5.37
N ILE A 129 -1.62 1.28 4.61
CA ILE A 129 -0.29 0.73 4.86
C ILE A 129 0.71 1.47 3.98
N VAL A 130 1.68 2.11 4.64
CA VAL A 130 2.72 2.90 3.98
C VAL A 130 4.08 2.32 4.35
N ASN A 131 4.95 2.17 3.35
CA ASN A 131 6.33 1.71 3.53
C ASN A 131 7.22 2.80 4.17
N GLY A 132 6.90 3.18 5.41
CA GLY A 132 7.63 4.15 6.21
C GLY A 132 7.27 5.62 5.97
N SER A 133 7.56 6.44 6.98
CA SER A 133 7.20 7.87 7.00
C SER A 133 8.00 8.75 6.03
N HIS A 134 9.00 8.19 5.35
CA HIS A 134 9.79 8.91 4.35
C HIS A 134 9.06 9.06 3.01
N ASN A 135 7.97 8.31 2.78
CA ASN A 135 7.07 8.48 1.64
C ASN A 135 6.06 9.60 1.91
N ILE A 136 6.52 10.83 1.76
CA ILE A 136 5.75 12.04 2.08
C ILE A 136 4.46 12.11 1.27
N PHE A 137 4.49 11.68 0.00
CA PHE A 137 3.29 11.69 -0.84
C PHE A 137 2.22 10.75 -0.31
N ALA A 138 2.57 9.50 0.03
CA ALA A 138 1.63 8.55 0.63
C ALA A 138 1.15 9.01 2.02
N MET A 139 1.99 9.69 2.80
CA MET A 139 1.58 10.29 4.07
C MET A 139 0.53 11.40 3.90
N HIS A 140 0.72 12.31 2.94
CA HIS A 140 -0.27 13.36 2.61
C HIS A 140 -1.56 12.77 2.06
N LEU A 141 -1.47 11.78 1.16
CA LEU A 141 -2.62 11.04 0.67
C LEU A 141 -3.39 10.38 1.83
N SER A 142 -2.68 9.75 2.77
CA SER A 142 -3.30 9.13 3.93
C SER A 142 -4.02 10.14 4.83
N HIS A 143 -3.42 11.31 5.04
CA HIS A 143 -4.05 12.40 5.77
C HIS A 143 -5.29 12.94 5.05
N HIS A 144 -5.23 13.11 3.72
CA HIS A 144 -6.37 13.52 2.93
C HIS A 144 -7.54 12.53 3.06
N LEU A 145 -7.28 11.23 2.89
CA LEU A 145 -8.31 10.19 3.05
C LEU A 145 -8.92 10.21 4.45
N LYS A 146 -8.12 10.39 5.49
CA LYS A 146 -8.62 10.53 6.87
C LYS A 146 -9.57 11.71 7.03
N LEU A 147 -9.28 12.85 6.38
CA LEU A 147 -10.13 14.04 6.45
C LEU A 147 -11.41 13.91 5.62
N GLN A 148 -11.40 13.16 4.52
CA GLN A 148 -12.58 12.95 3.67
C GLN A 148 -13.60 12.00 4.31
N PHE A 149 -13.17 11.12 5.21
CA PHE A 149 -14.03 10.14 5.87
C PHE A 149 -13.97 10.26 7.41
N PRO A 150 -14.38 11.39 8.01
CA PRO A 150 -14.22 11.64 9.45
C PRO A 150 -15.09 10.71 10.31
N GLU A 151 -16.23 10.25 9.78
CA GLU A 151 -17.18 9.38 10.48
C GLU A 151 -16.67 7.96 10.70
N VAL A 152 -15.60 7.56 10.00
CA VAL A 152 -15.11 6.18 10.08
C VAL A 152 -13.60 6.16 10.26
N PRO A 153 -13.07 5.50 11.31
CA PRO A 153 -11.64 5.46 11.55
C PRO A 153 -10.86 5.00 10.33
N CYS A 154 -9.86 5.82 9.97
CA CYS A 154 -8.87 5.58 8.93
C CYS A 154 -7.50 5.70 9.60
N ARG A 155 -6.84 4.56 9.78
CA ARG A 155 -5.57 4.47 10.50
C ARG A 155 -4.42 4.25 9.53
N VAL A 156 -3.24 4.73 9.91
CA VAL A 156 -2.03 4.60 9.09
C VAL A 156 -1.07 3.62 9.77
N PHE A 157 -0.74 2.54 9.07
CA PHE A 157 0.24 1.56 9.51
C PHE A 157 1.55 1.75 8.74
N LEU A 158 2.64 2.01 9.47
CA LEU A 158 3.98 2.09 8.92
C LEU A 158 4.62 0.72 8.93
N HIS A 159 4.59 0.05 7.77
CA HIS A 159 5.25 -1.23 7.57
C HIS A 159 6.72 -0.98 7.19
N GLN A 160 7.56 -0.74 8.19
CA GLN A 160 9.01 -0.76 8.02
C GLN A 160 9.55 -2.13 8.45
N PRO A 161 10.40 -2.78 7.63
CA PRO A 161 11.06 -4.01 8.04
C PRO A 161 12.01 -3.73 9.21
N LEU A 162 11.85 -4.48 10.30
CA LEU A 162 12.57 -4.29 11.57
C LEU A 162 14.07 -4.62 11.48
N GLN A 163 14.48 -5.33 10.43
CA GLN A 163 15.85 -5.80 10.23
C GLN A 163 16.40 -5.28 8.89
N SER A 164 17.05 -4.12 8.93
CA SER A 164 18.32 -3.80 8.21
C SER A 164 18.46 -2.29 8.00
N ALA A 165 19.69 -1.85 7.68
CA ALA A 165 20.01 -0.46 7.40
C ALA A 165 19.39 0.09 6.09
N ALA A 166 18.82 -0.79 5.25
CA ALA A 166 18.01 -0.48 4.07
C ALA A 166 17.29 -1.75 3.58
N PRO A 167 16.21 -2.21 4.24
CA PRO A 167 15.50 -3.39 3.78
C PRO A 167 14.71 -3.00 2.54
N GLU A 168 14.99 -3.69 1.45
CA GLU A 168 14.20 -3.58 0.23
C GLU A 168 12.77 -4.05 0.52
N SER A 169 11.77 -3.28 0.10
CA SER A 169 10.38 -3.76 0.15
C SER A 169 10.23 -4.98 -0.75
N ASN A 170 9.34 -5.90 -0.41
CA ASN A 170 9.02 -7.09 -1.20
C ASN A 170 7.54 -7.14 -1.63
N THR A 171 6.83 -6.02 -1.45
CA THR A 171 5.40 -5.87 -1.78
C THR A 171 5.19 -5.38 -3.20
N LEU A 172 3.99 -5.61 -3.75
CA LEU A 172 3.66 -5.24 -5.13
C LEU A 172 3.76 -3.73 -5.35
N ASP A 173 3.24 -2.90 -4.44
CA ASP A 173 3.24 -1.44 -4.57
C ASP A 173 4.66 -0.84 -4.67
N SER A 174 5.68 -1.59 -4.22
CA SER A 174 7.08 -1.18 -4.29
C SER A 174 7.71 -1.24 -5.67
N VAL A 175 7.02 -1.76 -6.69
CA VAL A 175 7.52 -1.74 -8.08
C VAL A 175 7.48 -0.36 -8.72
N ALA A 176 6.57 0.49 -8.25
CA ALA A 176 6.43 1.87 -8.72
C ALA A 176 7.35 2.83 -7.94
N LYS A 177 7.48 4.06 -8.44
CA LYS A 177 8.26 5.12 -7.78
C LYS A 177 7.73 5.44 -6.38
N ASN A 178 6.41 5.36 -6.22
CA ASN A 178 5.70 5.45 -4.96
C ASN A 178 4.54 4.45 -4.96
N GLY A 179 4.06 4.11 -3.77
CA GLY A 179 2.87 3.31 -3.62
C GLY A 179 2.37 3.30 -2.18
N MET A 180 1.18 2.73 -2.01
CA MET A 180 0.63 2.38 -0.71
C MET A 180 -0.42 1.28 -0.88
N THR A 181 -0.75 0.63 0.24
CA THR A 181 -1.83 -0.36 0.29
C THR A 181 -3.05 0.21 1.01
N VAL A 182 -4.23 -0.07 0.48
CA VAL A 182 -5.53 0.16 1.11
C VAL A 182 -6.06 -1.18 1.60
N GLU A 183 -6.07 -1.35 2.92
CA GLU A 183 -6.48 -2.56 3.62
C GLU A 183 -7.84 -2.34 4.30
N LEU A 184 -8.78 -3.26 4.07
CA LEU A 184 -10.10 -3.22 4.71
C LEU A 184 -10.51 -4.55 5.30
N GLY A 185 -10.83 -4.53 6.59
CA GLY A 185 -11.43 -5.64 7.30
C GLY A 185 -12.39 -5.20 8.40
N PRO A 186 -13.14 -6.14 9.00
CA PRO A 186 -13.06 -7.57 8.75
C PRO A 186 -13.90 -7.97 7.53
N GLN A 187 -13.31 -8.76 6.64
CA GLN A 187 -14.00 -9.44 5.55
C GLN A 187 -13.46 -10.87 5.41
N PRO A 188 -14.32 -11.91 5.53
CA PRO A 188 -13.87 -13.27 5.28
C PRO A 188 -13.33 -13.44 3.86
N GLN A 189 -12.28 -14.24 3.71
CA GLN A 189 -11.74 -14.60 2.40
C GLN A 189 -12.82 -15.31 1.57
N GLY A 190 -12.90 -15.01 0.27
CA GLY A 190 -13.92 -15.56 -0.62
C GLY A 190 -15.34 -15.01 -0.39
N VAL A 191 -15.50 -14.00 0.47
CA VAL A 191 -16.77 -13.30 0.70
C VAL A 191 -16.66 -11.85 0.25
N LEU A 192 -17.65 -11.38 -0.53
CA LEU A 192 -17.75 -10.00 -0.97
C LEU A 192 -18.86 -9.30 -0.18
N ARG A 193 -18.49 -8.37 0.71
CA ARG A 193 -19.47 -7.59 1.45
C ARG A 193 -19.69 -6.24 0.78
N ALA A 194 -20.95 -5.84 0.64
CA ALA A 194 -21.33 -4.61 -0.06
C ALA A 194 -20.82 -3.33 0.62
N ASP A 195 -20.77 -3.31 1.95
CA ASP A 195 -20.26 -2.20 2.75
C ASP A 195 -18.75 -2.01 2.56
N VAL A 196 -17.97 -3.10 2.65
CA VAL A 196 -16.52 -3.09 2.44
C VAL A 196 -16.17 -2.73 0.99
N PHE A 197 -16.88 -3.31 0.02
CA PHE A 197 -16.70 -3.00 -1.41
C PHE A 197 -16.96 -1.53 -1.71
N SER A 198 -18.09 -0.98 -1.24
CA SER A 198 -18.46 0.42 -1.47
C SER A 198 -17.48 1.38 -0.79
N ARG A 199 -17.02 1.04 0.41
CA ARG A 199 -16.02 1.83 1.13
C ARG A 199 -14.67 1.83 0.41
N MET A 200 -14.20 0.68 -0.04
CA MET A 200 -12.96 0.57 -0.81
C MET A 200 -13.04 1.38 -2.11
N ARG A 201 -14.17 1.31 -2.83
CA ARG A 201 -14.42 2.12 -4.04
C ARG A 201 -14.34 3.62 -3.77
N ALA A 202 -14.96 4.08 -2.69
CA ALA A 202 -14.93 5.50 -2.29
C ALA A 202 -13.52 5.96 -1.91
N LEU A 203 -12.75 5.12 -1.20
CA LEU A 203 -11.34 5.41 -0.87
C LEU A 203 -10.48 5.51 -2.13
N VAL A 204 -10.67 4.63 -3.11
CA VAL A 204 -9.96 4.72 -4.40
C VAL A 204 -10.32 6.02 -5.12
N ALA A 205 -11.60 6.35 -5.24
CA ALA A 205 -12.03 7.60 -5.89
C ALA A 205 -11.40 8.84 -5.23
N SER A 206 -11.44 8.92 -3.90
CA SER A 206 -10.84 10.03 -3.15
C SER A 206 -9.31 10.07 -3.26
N ALA A 207 -8.64 8.92 -3.38
CA ALA A 207 -7.21 8.87 -3.62
C ALA A 207 -6.84 9.44 -5.00
N LEU A 208 -7.62 9.12 -6.03
CA LEU A 208 -7.44 9.69 -7.37
C LEU A 208 -7.73 11.20 -7.41
N ASP A 209 -8.73 11.67 -6.64
CA ASP A 209 -9.00 13.10 -6.49
C ASP A 209 -7.83 13.84 -5.83
N PHE A 210 -7.23 13.27 -4.79
CA PHE A 210 -6.02 13.83 -4.18
C PHE A 210 -4.86 13.94 -5.18
N MET A 211 -4.63 12.90 -5.98
CA MET A 211 -3.59 12.89 -7.02
C MET A 211 -3.84 13.97 -8.08
N GLU A 212 -5.10 14.18 -8.47
CA GLU A 212 -5.49 15.26 -9.38
C GLU A 212 -5.22 16.64 -8.76
N LEU A 213 -5.60 16.86 -7.50
CA LEU A 213 -5.32 18.11 -6.77
C LEU A 213 -3.81 18.40 -6.72
N PHE A 214 -2.99 17.38 -6.47
CA PHE A 214 -1.54 17.51 -6.53
C PHE A 214 -1.05 17.94 -7.91
N ASN A 215 -1.53 17.29 -8.97
CA ASN A 215 -1.15 17.61 -10.34
C ASN A 215 -1.60 19.01 -10.78
N GLN A 216 -2.69 19.53 -10.23
CA GLN A 216 -3.15 20.91 -10.44
C GLN A 216 -2.29 21.97 -9.72
N GLY A 217 -1.27 21.55 -8.96
CA GLY A 217 -0.36 22.44 -8.25
C GLY A 217 -0.85 22.84 -6.87
N THR A 218 -1.75 22.08 -6.26
CA THR A 218 -2.15 22.30 -4.87
C THR A 218 -0.94 22.09 -3.95
N ALA A 219 -0.64 23.09 -3.11
CA ALA A 219 0.33 22.93 -2.03
C ALA A 219 -0.39 22.36 -0.79
N PHE A 220 0.21 21.36 -0.16
CA PHE A 220 -0.32 20.76 1.06
C PHE A 220 0.57 21.13 2.26
N PRO A 221 0.01 21.77 3.30
CA PRO A 221 0.78 22.23 4.44
C PRO A 221 1.32 21.06 5.26
N ALA A 222 2.35 21.33 6.06
CA ALA A 222 2.82 20.39 7.07
C ALA A 222 1.71 20.08 8.08
N PHE A 223 1.70 18.87 8.61
CA PHE A 223 0.73 18.45 9.62
C PHE A 223 1.35 17.42 10.56
N GLU A 224 0.66 17.14 11.66
CA GLU A 224 0.98 16.01 12.53
C GLU A 224 -0.10 14.94 12.41
N MET A 225 0.28 13.67 12.44
CA MET A 225 -0.71 12.60 12.47
C MET A 225 -0.28 11.43 13.35
N GLU A 226 -1.29 10.80 13.92
CA GLU A 226 -1.15 9.51 14.59
C GLU A 226 -0.93 8.39 13.58
N VAL A 227 0.10 7.57 13.82
CA VAL A 227 0.48 6.39 13.05
C VAL A 227 0.78 5.21 13.97
N TYR A 228 0.69 4.00 13.43
CA TYR A 228 1.04 2.76 14.10
C TYR A 228 2.31 2.20 13.44
N ARG A 229 3.43 2.15 14.16
CA ARG A 229 4.71 1.63 13.65
C ARG A 229 4.91 0.18 14.08
N ASN A 230 5.29 -0.68 13.14
CA ASN A 230 5.54 -2.10 13.40
C ASN A 230 6.64 -2.30 14.45
N LEU A 231 6.40 -3.19 15.43
CA LEU A 231 7.36 -3.64 16.44
C LEU A 231 7.73 -5.12 16.29
N GLY A 232 6.98 -5.87 15.47
CA GLY A 232 7.19 -7.30 15.22
C GLY A 232 5.91 -8.09 15.43
N SER A 233 5.96 -9.39 15.18
CA SER A 233 4.83 -10.29 15.37
C SER A 233 4.85 -10.95 16.75
N GLU A 234 3.70 -11.50 17.12
CA GLU A 234 3.54 -12.59 18.08
C GLU A 234 2.96 -13.80 17.30
N ASP A 235 3.53 -14.99 17.48
CA ASP A 235 2.98 -16.24 16.90
C ASP A 235 1.90 -16.82 17.83
N PHE A 236 1.09 -17.72 17.27
CA PHE A 236 0.19 -18.57 18.04
C PHE A 236 0.98 -19.49 18.98
N PRO A 237 0.40 -19.89 20.12
CA PRO A 237 0.91 -21.02 20.89
C PRO A 237 0.89 -22.27 20.01
N ARG A 238 2.00 -23.00 19.99
CA ARG A 238 2.15 -24.22 19.19
C ARG A 238 2.66 -25.41 20.01
N THR A 239 2.36 -26.61 19.52
CA THR A 239 2.95 -27.86 20.01
C THR A 239 4.39 -27.99 19.52
N GLU A 240 5.11 -29.01 19.99
CA GLU A 240 6.46 -29.34 19.50
C GLU A 240 6.47 -29.66 17.98
N ASP A 241 5.36 -30.21 17.47
CA ASP A 241 5.17 -30.52 16.04
C ASP A 241 4.81 -29.30 15.18
N GLY A 242 4.61 -28.12 15.79
CA GLY A 242 4.29 -26.87 15.10
C GLY A 242 2.79 -26.63 14.86
N ASP A 243 1.92 -27.55 15.26
CA ASP A 243 0.47 -27.37 15.23
C ASP A 243 0.00 -26.36 16.27
N LEU A 244 -1.19 -25.78 16.08
CA LEU A 244 -1.76 -24.87 17.06
C LEU A 244 -2.00 -25.60 18.39
N ALA A 245 -1.60 -24.96 19.49
CA ALA A 245 -1.89 -25.39 20.85
C ALA A 245 -2.88 -24.46 21.56
N GLY A 246 -3.35 -23.41 20.88
CA GLY A 246 -4.30 -22.44 21.40
C GLY A 246 -4.84 -21.50 20.33
N ILE A 247 -5.69 -20.58 20.78
CA ILE A 247 -6.37 -19.57 19.96
C ILE A 247 -6.11 -18.17 20.53
N VAL A 248 -6.34 -17.14 19.71
CA VAL A 248 -6.42 -15.75 20.20
C VAL A 248 -7.43 -15.69 21.33
N HIS A 249 -7.01 -15.11 22.46
CA HIS A 249 -7.86 -15.06 23.65
C HIS A 249 -9.13 -14.22 23.37
N PRO A 250 -10.32 -14.62 23.85
CA PRO A 250 -11.57 -13.90 23.57
C PRO A 250 -11.54 -12.41 23.93
N GLN A 251 -10.82 -12.03 24.99
CA GLN A 251 -10.65 -10.62 25.34
C GLN A 251 -9.83 -9.85 24.29
N LEU A 252 -8.81 -10.46 23.70
CA LEU A 252 -8.06 -9.83 22.61
C LEU A 252 -8.92 -9.78 21.33
N GLN A 253 -9.66 -10.86 21.03
CA GLN A 253 -10.50 -10.94 19.84
C GLN A 253 -11.70 -9.98 19.85
N ALA A 254 -12.35 -9.77 21.01
CA ALA A 254 -13.61 -9.05 21.13
C ALA A 254 -13.54 -7.73 21.91
N SER A 255 -12.70 -7.65 22.96
CA SER A 255 -12.64 -6.46 23.83
C SER A 255 -11.45 -5.52 23.59
N VAL A 256 -10.37 -6.02 22.98
CA VAL A 256 -9.19 -5.24 22.59
C VAL A 256 -9.03 -5.31 21.07
N ALA A 257 -10.12 -5.08 20.33
CA ALA A 257 -10.15 -5.07 18.85
C ALA A 257 -8.91 -4.37 18.26
N ASP A 258 -8.53 -4.68 17.02
CA ASP A 258 -7.35 -4.09 16.38
C ASP A 258 -7.21 -2.60 16.70
N TYR A 259 -5.98 -2.17 17.00
CA TYR A 259 -5.59 -0.82 17.42
C TYR A 259 -5.93 -0.40 18.86
N GLU A 260 -6.57 -1.25 19.66
CA GLU A 260 -6.76 -1.01 21.09
C GLU A 260 -5.49 -1.31 21.90
N PRO A 261 -5.27 -0.64 23.05
CA PRO A 261 -4.06 -0.81 23.85
C PRO A 261 -4.01 -2.18 24.55
N LEU A 262 -2.94 -2.93 24.32
CA LEU A 262 -2.60 -4.18 25.00
C LEU A 262 -1.52 -3.93 26.06
N GLN A 263 -1.87 -4.13 27.33
CA GLN A 263 -0.97 -3.94 28.47
C GLN A 263 -0.17 -5.23 28.79
N PRO A 264 1.06 -5.09 29.33
CA PRO A 264 1.78 -6.22 29.93
C PRO A 264 0.91 -7.00 30.91
N GLY A 265 0.94 -8.33 30.82
CA GLY A 265 0.16 -9.24 31.65
C GLY A 265 -1.30 -9.46 31.21
N ALA A 266 -1.80 -8.75 30.20
CA ALA A 266 -3.12 -9.02 29.62
C ALA A 266 -3.16 -10.38 28.90
N PRO A 267 -4.28 -11.12 28.93
CA PRO A 267 -4.37 -12.41 28.24
C PRO A 267 -4.45 -12.22 26.72
N ILE A 268 -3.58 -12.91 25.98
CA ILE A 268 -3.44 -12.80 24.52
C ILE A 268 -3.79 -14.10 23.79
N PHE A 269 -3.58 -15.25 24.45
CA PHE A 269 -4.03 -16.55 23.94
C PHE A 269 -4.72 -17.36 25.01
N GLN A 270 -5.56 -18.30 24.58
CA GLN A 270 -6.07 -19.38 25.40
C GLN A 270 -5.63 -20.70 24.76
N LYS A 271 -4.86 -21.50 25.50
CA LYS A 271 -4.50 -22.85 25.07
C LYS A 271 -5.74 -23.73 25.03
N PHE A 272 -5.72 -24.79 24.23
CA PHE A 272 -6.82 -25.77 24.21
C PHE A 272 -7.02 -26.49 25.54
N SER A 273 -6.00 -26.50 26.41
CA SER A 273 -6.11 -26.95 27.81
C SER A 273 -6.96 -26.04 28.71
N GLY A 274 -7.32 -24.84 28.24
CA GLY A 274 -7.99 -23.79 29.01
C GLY A 274 -7.04 -22.85 29.75
N GLU A 275 -5.73 -23.04 29.65
CA GLU A 275 -4.72 -22.15 30.25
C GLU A 275 -4.58 -20.86 29.43
N ASP A 276 -4.63 -19.71 30.09
CA ASP A 276 -4.38 -18.41 29.45
C ASP A 276 -2.88 -18.12 29.33
N VAL A 277 -2.47 -17.67 28.14
CA VAL A 277 -1.14 -17.11 27.89
C VAL A 277 -1.24 -15.60 27.91
N ARG A 278 -0.36 -14.95 28.68
CA ARG A 278 -0.37 -13.51 28.90
C ARG A 278 0.71 -12.81 28.08
N TYR A 279 0.49 -11.54 27.77
CA TYR A 279 1.47 -10.73 27.08
C TYR A 279 2.67 -10.43 27.98
N GLU A 280 3.86 -10.91 27.58
CA GLU A 280 5.10 -10.76 28.35
C GLU A 280 5.93 -9.53 27.96
N GLY A 281 5.43 -8.70 27.04
CA GLY A 281 6.12 -7.47 26.63
C GLY A 281 6.26 -6.46 27.78
N HIS A 282 7.23 -5.55 27.67
CA HIS A 282 7.57 -4.61 28.74
C HIS A 282 6.80 -3.28 28.69
N ALA A 283 6.03 -3.04 27.63
CA ALA A 283 5.31 -1.78 27.41
C ALA A 283 3.96 -2.04 26.75
N THR A 284 3.06 -1.06 26.82
CA THR A 284 1.79 -1.10 26.06
C THR A 284 2.08 -1.12 24.56
N VAL A 285 1.41 -2.01 23.84
CA VAL A 285 1.42 -2.06 22.37
C VAL A 285 0.00 -1.97 21.83
N TYR A 286 -0.14 -1.82 20.52
CA TYR A 286 -1.42 -1.75 19.83
C TYR A 286 -1.45 -2.87 18.79
N PRO A 287 -2.08 -4.02 19.11
CA PRO A 287 -2.13 -5.16 18.19
C PRO A 287 -2.92 -4.83 16.92
N ILE A 288 -2.45 -5.31 15.78
CA ILE A 288 -3.15 -5.22 14.49
C ILE A 288 -3.04 -6.55 13.75
N PHE A 289 -3.86 -6.75 12.71
CA PHE A 289 -4.00 -8.02 12.00
C PHE A 289 -4.29 -9.17 12.98
N ILE A 290 -5.08 -8.90 14.02
CA ILE A 290 -5.43 -9.89 15.02
C ILE A 290 -6.23 -11.01 14.32
N ASN A 291 -5.66 -12.22 14.38
CA ASN A 291 -6.29 -13.43 13.86
C ASN A 291 -6.55 -13.40 12.33
N GLU A 292 -5.60 -12.85 11.56
CA GLU A 292 -5.65 -12.90 10.10
C GLU A 292 -5.48 -14.35 9.60
N ALA A 293 -6.46 -14.84 8.83
CA ALA A 293 -6.47 -16.21 8.31
C ALA A 293 -5.22 -16.55 7.48
N ALA A 294 -4.75 -15.63 6.65
CA ALA A 294 -3.54 -15.82 5.84
C ALA A 294 -2.23 -15.87 6.64
N TYR A 295 -2.25 -15.50 7.92
CA TYR A 295 -1.04 -15.35 8.73
C TYR A 295 -0.75 -16.55 9.64
N TYR A 296 -1.67 -17.51 9.71
CA TYR A 296 -1.47 -18.78 10.40
C TYR A 296 -0.23 -19.55 9.89
N GLU A 297 -0.05 -19.63 8.58
CA GLU A 297 1.13 -20.25 7.94
C GLU A 297 2.41 -19.41 8.13
N LYS A 298 2.25 -18.11 8.43
CA LYS A 298 3.35 -17.15 8.55
C LYS A 298 3.84 -17.01 9.99
N HIS A 299 3.28 -17.80 10.90
CA HIS A 299 3.59 -17.75 12.32
C HIS A 299 3.31 -16.35 12.93
N VAL A 300 2.18 -15.75 12.55
CA VAL A 300 1.75 -14.44 13.04
C VAL A 300 0.28 -14.51 13.48
N ALA A 301 0.04 -14.44 14.78
CA ALA A 301 -1.29 -14.27 15.33
C ALA A 301 -1.75 -12.80 15.33
N PHE A 302 -0.81 -11.88 15.58
CA PHE A 302 -1.00 -10.44 15.42
C PHE A 302 0.36 -9.75 15.28
N LEU A 303 0.35 -8.55 14.71
CA LEU A 303 1.50 -7.64 14.75
C LEU A 303 1.37 -6.69 15.93
N ARG A 304 2.46 -6.51 16.65
CA ARG A 304 2.60 -5.47 17.67
C ARG A 304 2.96 -4.17 16.98
N THR A 305 2.33 -3.08 17.41
CA THR A 305 2.72 -1.74 16.98
C THR A 305 2.85 -0.81 18.16
N GLU A 306 3.67 0.22 18.00
CA GLU A 306 3.62 1.41 18.84
C GLU A 306 2.83 2.50 18.13
N LYS A 307 2.12 3.30 18.93
CA LYS A 307 1.35 4.44 18.45
C LYS A 307 2.17 5.71 18.63
N LEU A 308 2.39 6.43 17.54
CA LEU A 308 3.24 7.62 17.49
C LEU A 308 2.48 8.78 16.86
N VAL A 309 2.77 10.00 17.29
CA VAL A 309 2.45 11.20 16.51
C VAL A 309 3.72 11.61 15.78
N ILE A 310 3.63 11.71 14.45
CA ILE A 310 4.76 12.13 13.61
C ILE A 310 4.44 13.43 12.89
N SER A 311 5.44 14.29 12.74
CA SER A 311 5.34 15.50 11.92
C SER A 311 5.66 15.16 10.46
N VAL A 312 4.74 15.46 9.56
CA VAL A 312 4.90 15.26 8.11
C VAL A 312 5.23 16.62 7.48
N PRO A 313 6.37 16.76 6.78
CA PRO A 313 6.74 18.00 6.11
C PRO A 313 5.72 18.38 5.02
N PRO A 314 5.69 19.67 4.60
CA PRO A 314 4.77 20.10 3.56
C PRO A 314 5.08 19.41 2.23
N LEU A 315 4.05 19.20 1.41
CA LEU A 315 4.18 18.80 0.01
C LEU A 315 3.99 20.08 -0.83
N PRO A 316 5.08 20.69 -1.34
CA PRO A 316 4.99 21.96 -2.04
C PRO A 316 4.25 21.80 -3.38
N ALA A 317 3.68 22.90 -3.87
CA ALA A 317 3.15 22.97 -5.23
C ALA A 317 4.24 22.61 -6.25
N LEU A 318 3.82 21.94 -7.34
CA LEU A 318 4.72 21.65 -8.44
C LEU A 318 5.25 22.97 -9.05
N PRO A 319 6.55 23.02 -9.41
CA PRO A 319 7.09 24.19 -10.08
C PRO A 319 6.36 24.43 -11.40
N PRO A 320 6.14 25.69 -11.80
CA PRO A 320 5.49 25.99 -13.07
C PRO A 320 6.29 25.35 -14.22
N PRO A 321 5.61 24.86 -15.27
CA PRO A 321 6.31 24.27 -16.42
C PRO A 321 7.29 25.30 -16.98
N LEU A 322 8.54 24.89 -17.18
CA LEU A 322 9.57 25.72 -17.79
C LEU A 322 9.03 26.25 -19.12
N ARG A 323 8.78 27.57 -19.20
CA ARG A 323 8.47 28.21 -20.48
C ARG A 323 9.69 28.03 -21.36
N VAL A 324 9.57 27.19 -22.38
CA VAL A 324 10.54 27.16 -23.48
C VAL A 324 10.43 28.51 -24.17
N SER A 325 11.33 29.43 -23.87
CA SER A 325 11.50 30.65 -24.63
C SER A 325 11.97 30.25 -26.03
N ASN A 326 11.08 30.32 -27.01
CA ASN A 326 11.47 30.24 -28.42
C ASN A 326 12.49 31.34 -28.72
N PRO A 327 13.73 31.02 -29.14
CA PRO A 327 14.65 32.03 -29.64
C PRO A 327 14.30 32.28 -31.11
N SER A 328 13.22 33.00 -31.38
CA SER A 328 12.94 33.57 -32.70
C SER A 328 13.00 35.09 -32.60
N GLY A 329 14.21 35.59 -32.39
CA GLY A 329 14.59 36.98 -32.54
C GLY A 329 15.68 37.09 -33.60
N THR A 330 15.42 36.64 -34.83
CA THR A 330 16.27 36.97 -35.98
C THR A 330 15.99 38.42 -36.38
N THR A 331 16.86 39.32 -35.94
CA THR A 331 17.01 40.64 -36.55
C THR A 331 17.41 40.44 -38.02
N GLY A 332 16.48 40.71 -38.93
CA GLY A 332 16.77 40.77 -40.37
C GLY A 332 17.69 41.96 -40.69
N PRO A 333 18.57 41.86 -41.69
CA PRO A 333 19.45 42.96 -42.05
C PRO A 333 18.65 44.10 -42.71
N VAL A 334 18.92 45.32 -42.26
CA VAL A 334 18.44 46.56 -42.86
C VAL A 334 19.26 46.82 -44.12
N PHE A 335 18.61 46.83 -45.29
CA PHE A 335 19.22 47.31 -46.54
C PHE A 335 19.19 48.85 -46.57
N PRO A 336 20.27 49.54 -46.98
CA PRO A 336 20.23 50.97 -47.23
C PRO A 336 19.56 51.23 -48.58
N SER A 337 18.62 52.18 -48.59
CA SER A 337 18.00 52.75 -49.78
C SER A 337 19.01 53.56 -50.59
N GLU A 338 19.19 53.21 -51.87
CA GLU A 338 19.72 54.12 -52.87
C GLU A 338 18.73 55.28 -53.09
N GLN A 339 19.22 56.52 -52.95
CA GLN A 339 18.65 57.66 -53.66
C GLN A 339 19.77 58.31 -54.46
N GLY A 340 19.62 58.28 -55.78
CA GLY A 340 20.37 59.12 -56.69
C GLY A 340 19.65 60.45 -56.92
N SER A 341 20.42 61.54 -56.89
CA SER A 341 20.35 62.70 -57.79
C SER A 341 21.47 63.66 -57.42
#